data_AF-A0A6B0RGQ7-F1
#
_entry.id   AF-A0A6B0RGQ7-F1
#
_cell.length_a   1.000
_cell.length_b   1.000
_cell.length_c   1.000
_cell.angle_alpha   90.00
_cell.angle_beta   90.00
_cell.angle_gamma   90.00
#
_symmetry.space_group_name_H-M   'P 1'
#
loop_
_entity.id
_entity.type
_entity.pdbx_description
1 polymer ?
#
loop_
_entity_poly.entity_id
_entity_poly.type
_entity_poly.pdbx_seq_one_letter_code
_entity_poly.pdbx_strand_id
1 'polypeptide(L)'
;MAPPSGHSFFLIGALGVFALNCFTRAQRNGTLIFTKENTIRKCSCSADIRDCDYSLANLMCSCKTVLPLAVEQTSYSDRLTIWFTDTSALGLLLNFTLVRDLKLSLCSTNTLPTEYLAICGLKRLRVSTEAKHPSPEQSLLIHDGGESEPREKPTLQRGWQTCMYLSFLDMALFNRESALKSYSVANSASVANNFPYFSYLKTFPVLNNKSYVVTFIY
;
A
#
# COMPACT_ATOMS: atom_id res chain seq x y z
N MET A 1 45.60 -43.22 14.25
CA MET A 1 45.31 -41.78 14.24
C MET A 1 43.99 -41.57 13.54
N ALA A 2 42.95 -41.15 14.25
CA ALA A 2 41.64 -40.80 13.69
C ALA A 2 41.34 -39.34 14.09
N PRO A 3 40.81 -38.49 13.20
CA PRO A 3 40.51 -37.10 13.55
C PRO A 3 39.18 -37.01 14.32
N PRO A 4 38.98 -35.97 15.14
CA PRO A 4 37.78 -35.84 15.96
C PRO A 4 36.60 -35.30 15.14
N SER A 5 35.42 -35.88 15.36
CA SER A 5 34.14 -35.39 14.87
C SER A 5 33.73 -34.15 15.67
N GLY A 6 33.84 -32.97 15.06
CA GLY A 6 33.68 -31.72 15.80
C GLY A 6 32.94 -30.60 15.07
N HIS A 7 32.14 -30.86 14.03
CA HIS A 7 31.52 -29.77 13.25
C HIS A 7 30.06 -30.03 12.84
N SER A 8 29.20 -30.51 13.75
CA SER A 8 27.76 -30.66 13.44
C SER A 8 26.82 -29.84 14.34
N PHE A 9 27.23 -29.43 15.53
CA PHE A 9 26.32 -28.76 16.48
C PHE A 9 26.19 -27.24 16.34
N PHE A 10 27.08 -26.56 15.59
CA PHE A 10 27.01 -25.10 15.42
C PHE A 10 26.04 -24.63 14.32
N LEU A 11 25.64 -25.51 13.39
CA LEU A 11 24.75 -25.14 12.29
C LEU A 11 23.27 -25.09 12.70
N ILE A 12 22.88 -25.83 13.76
CA ILE A 12 21.49 -25.85 14.24
C ILE A 12 21.16 -24.57 15.04
N GLY A 13 22.14 -24.00 15.76
CA GLY A 13 21.96 -22.76 16.53
C GLY A 13 21.79 -21.52 15.65
N ALA A 14 22.47 -21.45 14.50
CA ALA A 14 22.38 -20.30 13.60
C ALA A 14 21.05 -20.28 12.81
N LEU A 15 20.54 -21.44 12.36
CA LEU A 15 19.27 -21.54 11.65
C LEU A 15 18.07 -21.15 12.52
N GLY A 16 18.12 -21.42 13.84
CA GLY A 16 17.08 -21.01 14.78
C GLY A 16 16.97 -19.49 14.93
N VAL A 17 18.10 -18.78 15.00
CA VAL A 17 18.14 -17.32 15.18
C VAL A 17 17.71 -16.58 13.90
N PHE A 18 18.06 -17.08 12.71
CA PHE A 18 17.59 -16.49 11.44
C PHE A 18 16.09 -16.70 11.20
N ALA A 19 15.53 -17.86 11.60
CA ALA A 19 14.08 -18.08 11.54
C ALA A 19 13.34 -17.13 12.49
N LEU A 20 13.80 -16.99 13.74
CA LEU A 20 13.19 -16.11 14.73
C LEU A 20 13.25 -14.62 14.34
N ASN A 21 14.33 -14.16 13.70
CA ASN A 21 14.43 -12.76 13.24
C ASN A 21 13.58 -12.42 11.99
N CYS A 22 13.22 -13.40 11.17
CA CYS A 22 12.22 -13.18 10.12
C CYS A 22 10.80 -13.01 10.71
N PHE A 23 10.48 -13.75 11.77
CA PHE A 23 9.17 -13.67 12.42
C PHE A 23 9.00 -12.40 13.28
N THR A 24 10.07 -11.86 13.87
CA THR A 24 9.97 -10.65 14.71
C THR A 24 9.81 -9.35 13.92
N ARG A 25 10.10 -9.33 12.61
CA ARG A 25 9.85 -8.15 11.77
C ARG A 25 8.36 -8.00 11.38
N ALA A 26 7.53 -9.01 11.64
CA ALA A 26 6.13 -9.08 11.20
C ALA A 26 5.10 -8.54 12.21
N GLN A 27 5.50 -8.18 13.44
CA GLN A 27 4.55 -7.74 14.46
C GLN A 27 4.32 -6.22 14.43
N ARG A 28 3.78 -5.74 13.32
CA ARG A 28 3.07 -4.45 13.26
C ARG A 28 1.61 -4.75 12.93
N ASN A 29 0.69 -4.26 13.77
CA ASN A 29 -0.74 -4.36 13.50
C ASN A 29 -1.02 -3.73 12.13
N GLY A 30 -1.36 -4.56 11.15
CA GLY A 30 -1.74 -4.11 9.82
C GLY A 30 -3.21 -3.76 9.80
N THR A 31 -3.56 -2.72 9.05
CA THR A 31 -4.97 -2.47 8.70
C THR A 31 -5.27 -3.21 7.41
N LEU A 32 -6.27 -4.11 7.45
CA LEU A 32 -6.81 -4.77 6.28
C LEU A 32 -8.20 -4.20 5.99
N ILE A 33 -8.44 -3.77 4.76
CA ILE A 33 -9.76 -3.33 4.29
C ILE A 33 -10.18 -4.20 3.11
N PHE A 34 -11.42 -4.65 3.10
CA PHE A 34 -11.98 -5.34 1.94
C PHE A 34 -13.47 -5.06 1.78
N THR A 35 -13.93 -5.17 0.55
CA THR A 35 -15.36 -5.07 0.21
C THR A 35 -15.91 -6.45 -0.11
N LYS A 36 -17.00 -6.83 0.55
CA LYS A 36 -17.76 -8.04 0.22
C LYS A 36 -19.25 -7.71 0.23
N GLU A 37 -19.96 -8.04 -0.84
CA GLU A 37 -21.42 -7.86 -0.94
C GLU A 37 -21.86 -6.41 -0.62
N ASN A 38 -21.16 -5.41 -1.18
CA ASN A 38 -21.38 -3.97 -0.95
C ASN A 38 -21.14 -3.48 0.50
N THR A 39 -20.58 -4.32 1.38
CA THR A 39 -20.16 -3.91 2.72
C THR A 39 -18.65 -3.77 2.79
N ILE A 40 -18.17 -2.68 3.39
CA ILE A 40 -16.75 -2.47 3.65
C ILE A 40 -16.43 -3.01 5.04
N ARG A 41 -15.43 -3.89 5.12
CA ARG A 41 -14.90 -4.44 6.36
C ARG A 41 -13.54 -3.82 6.63
N LYS A 42 -13.36 -3.28 7.83
CA LYS A 42 -12.07 -2.79 8.34
C LYS A 42 -11.62 -3.72 9.45
N CYS A 43 -10.45 -4.32 9.26
CA CYS A 43 -9.89 -5.32 10.15
C CYS A 43 -8.53 -4.86 10.69
N SER A 44 -8.25 -5.19 11.94
CA SER A 44 -6.92 -5.11 12.51
C SER A 44 -6.36 -6.53 12.66
N CYS A 45 -5.23 -6.79 12.00
CA CYS A 45 -4.59 -8.09 11.94
C CYS A 45 -3.19 -8.01 12.56
N SER A 46 -2.81 -8.99 13.38
CA SER A 46 -1.47 -9.10 13.97
C SER A 46 -0.44 -9.75 13.05
N ALA A 47 -0.90 -10.39 11.96
CA ALA A 47 -0.09 -11.05 10.96
C ALA A 47 -0.68 -10.81 9.55
N ASP A 48 0.12 -11.05 8.52
CA ASP A 48 -0.36 -11.06 7.14
C ASP A 48 -1.30 -12.26 6.91
N ILE A 49 -2.45 -11.97 6.29
CA ILE A 49 -3.43 -12.99 5.89
C ILE A 49 -3.22 -13.27 4.40
N ARG A 50 -3.41 -14.53 3.99
CA ARG A 50 -3.43 -14.90 2.58
C ARG A 50 -4.43 -14.03 1.83
N ASP A 51 -3.98 -13.45 0.72
CA ASP A 51 -4.80 -12.52 -0.06
C ASP A 51 -6.11 -13.17 -0.50
N CYS A 52 -7.19 -12.38 -0.47
CA CYS A 52 -8.53 -12.78 -0.90
C CYS A 52 -9.19 -13.90 -0.07
N ASP A 53 -8.59 -14.33 1.05
CA ASP A 53 -9.20 -15.28 1.97
C ASP A 53 -10.05 -14.56 3.04
N TYR A 54 -11.27 -14.18 2.65
CA TYR A 54 -12.19 -13.44 3.53
C TYR A 54 -12.57 -14.23 4.79
N SER A 55 -12.66 -15.56 4.71
CA SER A 55 -13.02 -16.40 5.84
C SER A 55 -11.89 -16.42 6.87
N LEU A 56 -10.66 -16.58 6.40
CA LEU A 56 -9.48 -16.54 7.25
C LEU A 56 -9.29 -15.16 7.90
N ALA A 57 -9.52 -14.08 7.15
CA ALA A 57 -9.45 -12.72 7.70
C ALA A 57 -10.46 -12.49 8.83
N ASN A 58 -11.71 -12.94 8.67
CA ASN A 58 -12.73 -12.80 9.71
C ASN A 58 -12.44 -13.66 10.97
N LEU A 59 -11.70 -14.77 10.81
CA LEU A 59 -11.32 -15.64 11.91
C LEU A 59 -10.09 -15.11 12.67
N MET A 60 -9.09 -14.60 11.95
CA MET A 60 -7.79 -14.23 12.52
C MET A 60 -7.66 -12.75 12.89
N CYS A 61 -8.54 -11.89 12.37
CA CYS A 61 -8.48 -10.45 12.58
C CYS A 61 -9.71 -9.92 13.31
N SER A 62 -9.53 -8.80 14.03
CA SER A 62 -10.65 -8.08 14.61
C SER A 62 -11.28 -7.18 13.55
N CYS A 63 -12.37 -7.65 12.94
CA CYS A 63 -13.06 -6.97 11.84
C CYS A 63 -14.34 -6.25 12.28
N LYS A 64 -14.57 -5.05 11.74
CA LYS A 64 -15.83 -4.31 11.87
C LYS A 64 -16.36 -3.86 10.51
N THR A 65 -17.67 -3.86 10.36
CA THR A 65 -18.33 -3.24 9.19
C THR A 65 -18.32 -1.73 9.35
N VAL A 66 -17.98 -1.03 8.28
CA VAL A 66 -17.96 0.44 8.24
C VAL A 66 -18.81 0.92 7.07
N LEU A 67 -19.53 2.03 7.28
CA LEU A 67 -20.30 2.67 6.21
C LEU A 67 -19.32 3.33 5.22
N PRO A 68 -19.58 3.32 3.90
CA PRO A 68 -18.71 3.92 2.89
C PRO A 68 -18.28 5.36 3.20
N LEU A 69 -19.21 6.20 3.65
CA LEU A 69 -18.93 7.59 4.05
C LEU A 69 -18.12 7.71 5.35
N ALA A 70 -18.19 6.71 6.22
CA ALA A 70 -17.43 6.69 7.48
C ALA A 70 -15.98 6.20 7.29
N VAL A 71 -15.61 5.81 6.06
CA VAL A 71 -14.23 5.40 5.71
C VAL A 71 -13.44 6.52 5.05
N GLU A 72 -13.92 7.77 5.10
CA GLU A 72 -13.16 8.96 4.72
C GLU A 72 -11.98 9.20 5.68
N GLN A 73 -11.00 8.32 5.45
CA GLN A 73 -9.60 8.27 5.76
C GLN A 73 -8.77 9.48 5.33
N THR A 74 -8.43 10.47 6.17
CA THR A 74 -7.42 11.45 5.69
C THR A 74 -6.00 10.86 5.72
N SER A 75 -5.78 9.83 6.54
CA SER A 75 -4.50 9.14 6.64
C SER A 75 -4.62 7.74 7.24
N TYR A 76 -3.66 6.89 6.88
CA TYR A 76 -3.38 5.62 7.54
C TYR A 76 -1.95 5.64 8.08
N SER A 77 -1.81 5.48 9.39
CA SER A 77 -0.50 5.59 10.08
C SER A 77 0.36 4.33 9.94
N ASP A 78 -0.30 3.18 9.75
CA ASP A 78 0.31 1.86 9.65
C ASP A 78 0.24 1.30 8.22
N ARG A 79 0.79 0.10 8.04
CA ARG A 79 0.71 -0.66 6.80
C ARG A 79 -0.75 -0.95 6.46
N LEU A 80 -1.16 -0.52 5.27
CA LEU A 80 -2.52 -0.69 4.76
C LEU A 80 -2.53 -1.76 3.68
N THR A 81 -3.36 -2.79 3.85
CA THR A 81 -3.67 -3.78 2.83
C THR A 81 -5.12 -3.60 2.40
N ILE A 82 -5.38 -3.53 1.09
CA ILE A 82 -6.74 -3.49 0.55
C ILE A 82 -6.95 -4.64 -0.41
N TRP A 83 -7.98 -5.44 -0.16
CA TRP A 83 -8.49 -6.44 -1.10
C TRP A 83 -9.72 -5.88 -1.81
N PHE A 84 -9.69 -5.91 -3.13
CA PHE A 84 -10.73 -5.26 -3.94
C PHE A 84 -11.10 -6.09 -5.16
N THR A 85 -12.31 -5.85 -5.66
CA THR A 85 -12.86 -6.53 -6.85
C THR A 85 -13.03 -5.60 -8.05
N ASP A 86 -13.14 -4.29 -7.78
CA ASP A 86 -13.35 -3.20 -8.73
C ASP A 86 -12.74 -1.89 -8.20
N THR A 87 -12.61 -0.88 -9.07
CA THR A 87 -11.94 0.39 -8.76
C THR A 87 -12.80 1.38 -7.97
N SER A 88 -14.12 1.17 -7.90
CA SER A 88 -15.05 2.16 -7.38
C SER A 88 -14.83 2.43 -5.88
N ALA A 89 -14.65 1.36 -5.09
CA ALA A 89 -14.37 1.47 -3.66
C ALA A 89 -12.96 2.02 -3.39
N LEU A 90 -11.99 1.74 -4.26
CA LEU A 90 -10.61 2.22 -4.08
C LEU A 90 -10.53 3.75 -4.18
N GLY A 91 -11.27 4.34 -5.12
CA GLY A 91 -11.32 5.80 -5.26
C GLY A 91 -11.76 6.50 -3.98
N LEU A 92 -12.79 5.97 -3.30
CA LEU A 92 -13.28 6.51 -2.03
C LEU A 92 -12.30 6.32 -0.86
N LEU A 93 -11.52 5.23 -0.88
CA LEU A 93 -10.62 4.86 0.22
C LEU A 93 -9.23 5.49 0.12
N LEU A 94 -8.77 5.79 -1.09
CA LEU A 94 -7.37 6.13 -1.35
C LEU A 94 -7.15 7.48 -2.02
N ASN A 95 -8.13 8.04 -2.74
CA ASN A 95 -7.89 9.31 -3.41
C ASN A 95 -7.56 10.40 -2.40
N PHE A 96 -6.37 10.98 -2.57
CA PHE A 96 -5.78 12.00 -1.70
C PHE A 96 -5.62 11.57 -0.24
N THR A 97 -5.60 10.27 0.02
CA THR A 97 -5.36 9.72 1.34
C THR A 97 -3.86 9.54 1.59
N LEU A 98 -3.39 9.95 2.76
CA LEU A 98 -1.99 9.78 3.15
C LEU A 98 -1.72 8.32 3.59
N VAL A 99 -0.96 7.57 2.79
CA VAL A 99 -0.59 6.17 3.05
C VAL A 99 0.87 5.96 2.70
N ARG A 100 1.69 5.47 3.64
CA ARG A 100 3.13 5.26 3.43
C ARG A 100 3.49 3.88 2.87
N ASP A 101 2.83 2.82 3.33
CA ASP A 101 3.03 1.45 2.89
C ASP A 101 1.67 0.85 2.54
N LEU A 102 1.45 0.66 1.23
CA LEU A 102 0.20 0.18 0.68
C LEU A 102 0.42 -1.18 0.00
N LYS A 103 -0.45 -2.14 0.30
CA LYS A 103 -0.62 -3.36 -0.46
C LYS A 103 -2.02 -3.40 -1.08
N LEU A 104 -2.10 -3.67 -2.37
CA LEU A 104 -3.35 -3.82 -3.12
C LEU A 104 -3.42 -5.23 -3.70
N SER A 105 -4.47 -5.97 -3.38
CA SER A 105 -4.70 -7.31 -3.93
C SER A 105 -6.00 -7.36 -4.70
N LEU A 106 -5.92 -7.68 -5.99
CA LEU A 106 -7.09 -7.87 -6.85
C LEU A 106 -7.67 -9.27 -6.62
N CYS A 107 -8.89 -9.30 -6.09
CA CYS A 107 -9.63 -10.52 -5.73
C CYS A 107 -10.74 -10.87 -6.73
N SER A 108 -10.64 -10.38 -7.96
CA SER A 108 -11.52 -10.75 -9.07
C SER A 108 -10.70 -11.05 -10.33
N THR A 109 -11.31 -11.75 -11.28
CA THR A 109 -10.73 -12.00 -12.61
C THR A 109 -11.03 -10.87 -13.61
N ASN A 110 -11.76 -9.84 -13.16
CA ASN A 110 -12.23 -8.76 -14.02
C ASN A 110 -11.08 -7.97 -14.63
N THR A 111 -11.33 -7.40 -15.80
CA THR A 111 -10.46 -6.39 -16.38
C THR A 111 -10.77 -5.04 -15.75
N LEU A 112 -9.76 -4.41 -15.14
CA LEU A 112 -9.91 -3.08 -14.58
C LEU A 112 -9.86 -2.01 -15.68
N PRO A 113 -10.59 -0.89 -15.54
CA PRO A 113 -10.51 0.22 -16.47
C PRO A 113 -9.15 0.93 -16.37
N THR A 114 -8.79 1.67 -17.42
CA THR A 114 -7.62 2.58 -17.42
C THR A 114 -7.97 3.86 -16.66
N GLU A 115 -8.01 3.73 -15.34
CA GLU A 115 -8.25 4.83 -14.39
C GLU A 115 -7.02 5.03 -13.50
N TYR A 116 -6.90 6.22 -12.93
CA TYR A 116 -5.79 6.54 -12.03
C TYR A 116 -6.30 6.81 -10.62
N LEU A 117 -5.63 6.22 -9.64
CA LEU A 117 -5.77 6.60 -8.23
C LEU A 117 -4.69 7.59 -7.83
N ALA A 118 -5.06 8.60 -7.05
CA ALA A 118 -4.15 9.61 -6.55
C ALA A 118 -3.86 9.37 -5.07
N ILE A 119 -2.64 8.98 -4.69
CA ILE A 119 -2.29 8.58 -3.32
C ILE A 119 -1.23 9.53 -2.77
N CYS A 120 -1.39 9.98 -1.53
CA CYS A 120 -0.45 10.88 -0.87
C CYS A 120 0.60 10.11 -0.06
N GLY A 121 1.87 10.53 -0.15
CA GLY A 121 2.95 10.10 0.75
C GLY A 121 3.41 8.64 0.61
N LEU A 122 3.13 8.01 -0.54
CA LEU A 122 3.43 6.60 -0.79
C LEU A 122 4.95 6.37 -0.85
N LYS A 123 5.46 5.50 0.02
CA LYS A 123 6.89 5.10 0.05
C LYS A 123 7.08 3.71 -0.54
N ARG A 124 6.14 2.80 -0.26
CA ARG A 124 6.15 1.42 -0.76
C ARG A 124 4.78 1.04 -1.26
N LEU A 125 4.74 0.48 -2.46
CA LEU A 125 3.58 -0.16 -3.04
C LEU A 125 3.86 -1.66 -3.19
N ARG A 126 2.89 -2.48 -2.82
CA ARG A 126 2.85 -3.90 -3.14
C ARG A 126 1.57 -4.21 -3.90
N VAL A 127 1.67 -5.03 -4.93
CA VAL A 127 0.51 -5.47 -5.72
C VAL A 127 0.48 -6.98 -5.84
N SER A 128 -0.72 -7.52 -5.80
CA SER A 128 -1.00 -8.95 -5.96
C SER A 128 -2.22 -9.13 -6.85
N THR A 129 -2.17 -10.11 -7.76
CA THR A 129 -3.26 -10.44 -8.69
C THR A 129 -3.81 -11.84 -8.46
N GLU A 130 -3.79 -12.32 -7.21
CA GLU A 130 -4.09 -13.70 -6.80
C GLU A 130 -5.27 -14.34 -7.54
N ALA A 131 -6.38 -13.62 -7.70
CA ALA A 131 -7.60 -14.16 -8.33
C ALA A 131 -7.51 -14.29 -9.86
N LYS A 132 -6.68 -13.49 -10.53
CA LYS A 132 -6.59 -13.44 -12.00
C LYS A 132 -5.45 -14.30 -12.52
N HIS A 133 -4.27 -14.15 -11.92
CA HIS A 133 -3.09 -14.96 -12.17
C HIS A 133 -2.34 -15.12 -10.85
N PRO A 134 -2.03 -16.36 -10.41
CA PRO A 134 -1.17 -16.59 -9.26
C PRO A 134 0.27 -16.22 -9.64
N SER A 135 0.53 -14.92 -9.71
CA SER A 135 1.84 -14.32 -9.92
C SER A 135 2.42 -13.91 -8.56
N PRO A 136 3.76 -13.95 -8.38
CA PRO A 136 4.36 -13.47 -7.15
C PRO A 136 3.99 -12.02 -6.86
N GLU A 137 3.77 -11.70 -5.59
CA GLU A 137 3.58 -10.32 -5.14
C GLU A 137 4.74 -9.45 -5.65
N GLN A 138 4.40 -8.33 -6.31
CA GLN A 138 5.39 -7.37 -6.75
C GLN A 138 5.48 -6.23 -5.74
N SER A 139 6.71 -5.79 -5.42
CA SER A 139 6.96 -4.67 -4.51
C SER A 139 7.77 -3.58 -5.20
N LEU A 140 7.30 -2.34 -5.09
CA LEU A 140 7.98 -1.15 -5.56
C LEU A 140 8.28 -0.23 -4.39
N LEU A 141 9.55 0.16 -4.24
CA LEU A 141 10.00 1.18 -3.30
C LEU A 141 10.19 2.49 -4.07
N ILE A 142 9.41 3.52 -3.72
CA ILE A 142 9.38 4.81 -4.42
C ILE A 142 10.39 5.78 -3.82
N HIS A 143 10.44 5.84 -2.48
CA HIS A 143 11.35 6.70 -1.72
C HIS A 143 11.95 5.91 -0.56
N ASP A 144 13.29 5.87 -0.51
CA ASP A 144 14.02 5.37 0.66
C ASP A 144 14.14 6.49 1.70
N GLY A 145 13.99 6.15 2.98
CA GLY A 145 13.79 7.11 4.08
C GLY A 145 15.02 7.92 4.50
N GLY A 146 15.87 8.32 3.55
CA GLY A 146 17.11 9.06 3.78
C GLY A 146 16.91 10.54 4.14
N GLU A 147 15.78 11.14 3.78
CA GLU A 147 15.44 12.48 4.25
C GLU A 147 14.65 12.37 5.56
N SER A 148 15.17 13.03 6.58
CA SER A 148 14.63 13.13 7.93
C SER A 148 13.23 13.74 7.93
N GLU A 149 12.22 12.91 7.65
CA GLU A 149 10.82 13.23 7.89
C GLU A 149 10.62 13.45 9.40
N PRO A 150 10.04 14.58 9.84
CA PRO A 150 9.78 14.79 11.25
C PRO A 150 8.85 13.69 11.76
N ARG A 151 9.25 13.05 12.87
CA ARG A 151 8.47 12.04 13.59
C ARG A 151 7.25 12.65 14.30
N GLU A 152 6.53 13.55 13.66
CA GLU A 152 5.29 14.10 14.20
C GLU A 152 4.11 13.19 13.86
N LYS A 153 3.32 12.87 14.87
CA LYS A 153 2.01 12.24 14.68
C LYS A 153 1.15 13.18 13.82
N PRO A 154 0.63 12.73 12.66
CA PRO A 154 -0.21 13.59 11.84
C PRO A 154 -1.50 13.89 12.61
N THR A 155 -1.71 15.16 12.95
CA THR A 155 -3.02 15.67 13.36
C THR A 155 -3.92 15.79 12.13
N LEU A 156 -5.23 15.66 12.32
CA LEU A 156 -6.26 15.62 11.26
C LEU A 156 -6.16 16.80 10.26
N GLN A 157 -5.75 17.99 10.74
CA GLN A 157 -5.57 19.20 9.92
C GLN A 157 -4.19 19.29 9.22
N ARG A 158 -3.20 18.51 9.66
CA ARG A 158 -1.83 18.50 9.11
C ARG A 158 -1.63 17.46 8.01
N GLY A 159 -2.48 16.42 7.96
CA GLY A 159 -2.42 15.38 6.91
C GLY A 159 -2.44 15.95 5.48
N TRP A 160 -3.26 16.97 5.24
CA TRP A 160 -3.34 17.64 3.95
C TRP A 160 -2.09 18.47 3.60
N GLN A 161 -1.51 19.17 4.57
CA GLN A 161 -0.26 19.94 4.40
C GLN A 161 0.97 19.05 4.15
N THR A 162 0.83 17.72 4.30
CA THR A 162 1.91 16.73 4.21
C THR A 162 1.90 15.94 2.88
N CYS A 163 0.94 16.18 1.97
CA CYS A 163 0.93 15.52 0.66
C CYS A 163 1.91 16.20 -0.33
N MET A 164 3.19 16.29 0.04
CA MET A 164 4.24 16.80 -0.86
C MET A 164 4.63 15.77 -1.93
N TYR A 165 4.41 14.49 -1.64
CA TYR A 165 4.61 13.37 -2.55
C TYR A 165 3.24 12.86 -3.00
N LEU A 166 2.96 12.96 -4.29
CA LEU A 166 1.71 12.50 -4.89
C LEU A 166 2.00 11.39 -5.90
N SER A 167 1.35 10.25 -5.73
CA SER A 167 1.52 9.10 -6.61
C SER A 167 0.25 8.83 -7.42
N PHE A 168 0.40 8.70 -8.72
CA PHE A 168 -0.65 8.27 -9.64
C PHE A 168 -0.45 6.81 -10.00
N LEU A 169 -1.43 5.99 -9.64
CA LEU A 169 -1.43 4.56 -9.88
C LEU A 169 -2.37 4.21 -11.03
N ASP A 170 -1.83 3.71 -12.14
CA ASP A 170 -2.62 3.19 -13.27
C ASP A 170 -3.29 1.86 -12.89
N MET A 171 -4.61 1.85 -12.77
CA MET A 171 -5.37 0.64 -12.41
C MET A 171 -5.30 -0.45 -13.49
N ALA A 172 -4.95 -0.11 -14.73
CA ALA A 172 -4.76 -1.10 -15.77
C ALA A 172 -3.51 -1.97 -15.54
N LEU A 173 -2.61 -1.63 -14.60
CA LEU A 173 -1.45 -2.46 -14.26
C LEU A 173 -1.87 -3.85 -13.77
N PHE A 174 -3.01 -3.98 -13.09
CA PHE A 174 -3.50 -5.28 -12.59
C PHE A 174 -4.03 -6.19 -13.71
N ASN A 175 -4.15 -5.67 -14.93
CA ASN A 175 -4.50 -6.47 -16.11
C ASN A 175 -3.30 -7.08 -16.80
N ARG A 176 -2.08 -6.64 -16.45
CA ARG A 176 -0.84 -6.97 -17.16
C ARG A 176 0.01 -7.90 -16.31
N GLU A 177 0.84 -8.70 -16.97
CA GLU A 177 1.87 -9.52 -16.32
C GLU A 177 3.23 -8.79 -16.23
N SER A 178 3.27 -7.53 -16.67
CA SER A 178 4.47 -6.71 -16.64
C SER A 178 4.91 -6.40 -15.22
N ALA A 179 6.22 -6.24 -15.05
CA ALA A 179 6.79 -5.74 -13.80
C ALA A 179 6.34 -4.29 -13.53
N LEU A 180 6.03 -3.99 -12.28
CA LEU A 180 5.74 -2.63 -11.78
C LEU A 180 6.88 -1.67 -12.14
N LYS A 181 6.52 -0.53 -12.73
CA LYS A 181 7.46 0.55 -13.02
C LYS A 181 6.97 1.85 -12.42
N SER A 182 7.91 2.74 -12.13
CA SER A 182 7.58 4.11 -11.76
C SER A 182 8.63 5.10 -12.21
N TYR A 183 8.19 6.34 -12.43
CA TYR A 183 9.07 7.49 -12.56
C TYR A 183 8.54 8.65 -11.72
N SER A 184 9.45 9.49 -11.24
CA SER A 184 9.12 10.63 -10.38
C SER A 184 9.62 11.92 -11.00
N VAL A 185 8.81 12.98 -10.92
CA VAL A 185 9.14 14.33 -11.36
C VAL A 185 9.13 15.24 -10.13
N ALA A 186 10.28 15.82 -9.81
CA ALA A 186 10.42 16.76 -8.71
C ALA A 186 10.17 18.21 -9.15
N ASN A 187 9.78 19.07 -8.20
CA ASN A 187 9.67 20.52 -8.37
C ASN A 187 8.64 20.98 -9.42
N SER A 188 7.49 20.31 -9.50
CA SER A 188 6.39 20.77 -10.35
C SER A 188 5.66 21.94 -9.65
N ALA A 189 5.95 23.18 -10.06
CA ALA A 189 5.35 24.39 -9.48
C ALA A 189 3.83 24.57 -9.73
N SER A 190 3.21 23.70 -10.51
CA SER A 190 1.75 23.59 -10.62
C SER A 190 1.39 22.22 -11.21
N VAL A 191 1.10 21.26 -10.34
CA VAL A 191 0.75 19.89 -10.74
C VAL A 191 -0.48 19.91 -11.68
N ALA A 192 -1.51 20.71 -11.36
CA ALA A 192 -2.71 20.82 -12.20
C ALA A 192 -2.45 21.40 -13.61
N ASN A 193 -1.48 22.31 -13.75
CA ASN A 193 -1.15 22.90 -15.07
C ASN A 193 -0.26 21.98 -15.90
N ASN A 194 0.66 21.25 -15.25
CA ASN A 194 1.56 20.32 -15.93
C ASN A 194 0.88 19.01 -16.33
N PHE A 195 -0.24 18.68 -15.68
CA PHE A 195 -0.95 17.41 -15.83
C PHE A 195 -2.46 17.64 -16.11
N PRO A 196 -2.82 18.30 -17.23
CA PRO A 196 -4.18 18.78 -17.50
C PRO A 196 -5.22 17.67 -17.72
N TYR A 197 -4.76 16.46 -18.08
CA TYR A 197 -5.60 15.28 -18.31
C TYR A 197 -6.13 14.64 -17.02
N PHE A 198 -5.60 15.07 -15.88
CA PHE A 198 -5.93 14.52 -14.58
C PHE A 198 -6.85 15.50 -13.85
N SER A 199 -8.12 15.50 -14.25
CA SER A 199 -9.15 16.43 -13.76
C SER A 199 -9.30 16.44 -12.24
N TYR A 200 -8.99 15.33 -11.56
CA TYR A 200 -8.96 15.20 -10.11
C TYR A 200 -7.92 16.11 -9.43
N LEU A 201 -6.89 16.56 -10.15
CA LEU A 201 -5.92 17.52 -9.62
C LEU A 201 -6.51 18.92 -9.47
N LYS A 202 -7.58 19.24 -10.21
CA LYS A 202 -8.27 20.53 -10.07
C LYS A 202 -9.06 20.62 -8.78
N THR A 203 -9.53 19.47 -8.27
CA THR A 203 -10.19 19.36 -6.97
C THR A 203 -9.22 19.28 -5.81
N PHE A 204 -7.93 19.03 -6.07
CA PHE A 204 -6.89 19.14 -5.08
C PHE A 204 -6.67 20.64 -4.79
N PRO A 205 -6.98 21.16 -3.58
CA PRO A 205 -6.60 22.52 -3.24
C PRO A 205 -5.09 22.64 -3.41
N VAL A 206 -4.72 23.41 -4.44
CA VAL A 206 -3.36 23.83 -4.74
C VAL A 206 -2.87 24.58 -3.51
N LEU A 207 -2.14 23.90 -2.61
CA LEU A 207 -1.46 24.60 -1.54
C LEU A 207 -0.26 25.31 -2.16
N ASN A 208 -0.42 26.63 -2.30
CA ASN A 208 0.58 27.68 -2.37
C ASN A 208 2.05 27.21 -2.45
N ASN A 209 2.72 27.57 -3.55
CA ASN A 209 4.17 27.78 -3.67
C ASN A 209 5.12 26.72 -3.08
N LYS A 210 4.70 25.46 -2.92
CA LYS A 210 5.57 24.36 -2.51
C LYS A 210 5.87 23.44 -3.68
N SER A 211 7.12 22.97 -3.76
CA SER A 211 7.58 21.98 -4.72
C SER A 211 6.97 20.61 -4.38
N TYR A 212 6.24 20.01 -5.33
CA TYR A 212 5.72 18.66 -5.21
C TYR A 212 6.63 17.66 -5.94
N VAL A 213 6.62 16.42 -5.47
CA VAL A 213 7.14 15.27 -6.21
C VAL A 213 5.95 14.45 -6.68
N VAL A 214 5.85 14.29 -7.99
CA VAL A 214 4.78 13.51 -8.63
C VAL A 214 5.38 12.21 -9.14
N THR A 215 4.85 11.08 -8.69
CA THR A 215 5.25 9.75 -9.14
C THR A 215 4.14 9.12 -9.98
N PHE A 216 4.48 8.58 -11.15
CA PHE A 216 3.57 7.76 -11.94
C PHE A 216 3.97 6.30 -11.81
N ILE A 217 2.99 5.42 -11.59
CA ILE A 217 3.16 3.99 -11.37
C ILE A 217 2.28 3.23 -12.36
N TYR A 218 2.86 2.27 -13.10
CA TYR A 218 2.20 1.56 -14.21
C TYR A 218 2.81 0.18 -14.49
#